data_AF-A0A2T4BXE1-F1
#
_entry.id   AF-A0A2T4BXE1-F1
#
_cell.length_a   1.000
_cell.length_b   1.000
_cell.length_c   1.000
_cell.angle_alpha   90.00
_cell.angle_beta   90.00
_cell.angle_gamma   90.00
#
_symmetry.space_group_name_H-M   'P 1'
#
loop_
_entity.id
_entity.type
_entity.pdbx_description
1 polymer ?
#
loop_
_entity_poly.entity_id
_entity_poly.type
_entity_poly.pdbx_seq_one_letter_code
_entity_poly.pdbx_strand_id
1 'polypeptide(L)'
;AGLFPIAARFNHACFPVNNVEYRFDEENRALEMVVRRDVAAGRELKISYGNNLSPELLYSCYGFRCGCGGCEGLSERDVELFESMQW
;
A
#
# COMPACT_ATOMS: atom_id res chain seq x y z
N ALA A 1 -4.39 17.99 0.25
CA ALA A 1 -3.89 16.85 1.04
C ALA A 1 -4.70 16.76 2.33
N GLY A 2 -4.90 15.55 2.87
CA GLY A 2 -5.65 15.31 4.12
C GLY A 2 -5.00 14.19 4.94
N LEU A 3 -5.22 14.20 6.26
CA LEU A 3 -4.70 13.20 7.19
C LEU A 3 -5.87 12.39 7.76
N PHE A 4 -5.85 11.08 7.55
CA PHE A 4 -6.88 10.14 8.03
C PHE A 4 -6.24 9.08 8.93
N PRO A 5 -6.11 9.32 10.24
CA PRO A 5 -5.33 8.45 11.13
C PRO A 5 -5.82 7.00 11.20
N ILE A 6 -7.12 6.75 11.04
CA ILE A 6 -7.68 5.39 11.01
C ILE A 6 -7.23 4.65 9.75
N ALA A 7 -7.33 5.31 8.59
CA ALA A 7 -6.95 4.73 7.30
C ALA A 7 -5.44 4.49 7.18
N ALA A 8 -4.62 5.34 7.83
CA ALA A 8 -3.16 5.20 7.87
C ALA A 8 -2.67 3.92 8.57
N ARG A 9 -3.55 3.17 9.23
CA ARG A 9 -3.22 1.88 9.88
C ARG A 9 -3.29 0.68 8.92
N PHE A 10 -3.89 0.84 7.75
CA PHE A 10 -4.05 -0.25 6.78
C PHE A 10 -2.73 -0.44 6.03
N ASN A 11 -2.20 -1.66 6.07
CA ASN A 11 -0.98 -1.99 5.35
C ASN A 11 -1.20 -2.06 3.83
N HIS A 12 -0.08 -2.06 3.11
CA HIS A 12 -0.06 -2.16 1.66
C HIS A 12 -0.27 -3.59 1.14
N ALA A 13 -1.01 -3.72 0.04
CA ALA A 13 -0.85 -4.79 -0.93
C ALA A 13 -1.04 -4.23 -2.34
N CYS A 14 -0.29 -4.75 -3.32
CA CYS A 14 -0.43 -4.32 -4.71
C CYS A 14 -1.81 -4.68 -5.26
N PHE A 15 -2.29 -3.96 -6.27
CA PHE A 15 -3.43 -4.42 -7.05
C PHE A 15 -3.04 -5.67 -7.88
N PRO A 16 -3.90 -6.69 -8.01
CA PRO A 16 -5.25 -6.84 -7.43
C PRO A 16 -5.29 -7.57 -6.07
N VAL A 17 -4.15 -7.73 -5.39
CA VAL A 17 -4.04 -8.45 -4.11
C VAL A 17 -4.70 -7.71 -2.96
N ASN A 18 -4.69 -6.38 -2.96
CA ASN A 18 -5.45 -5.58 -1.98
C ASN A 18 -6.93 -5.99 -1.92
N ASN A 19 -7.49 -5.99 -0.72
CA ASN A 19 -8.89 -6.39 -0.48
C ASN A 19 -9.79 -5.21 -0.09
N VAL A 20 -9.21 -4.02 0.13
CA VAL A 20 -9.94 -2.77 0.36
C VAL A 20 -9.61 -1.76 -0.73
N GLU A 21 -10.63 -1.10 -1.25
CA GLU A 21 -10.54 0.11 -2.08
C GLU A 21 -10.93 1.32 -1.24
N TYR A 22 -10.45 2.50 -1.62
CA TYR A 22 -10.83 3.74 -0.96
C TYR A 22 -11.03 4.87 -1.97
N ARG A 23 -11.91 5.80 -1.61
CA ARG A 23 -12.19 7.03 -2.34
C ARG A 23 -12.48 8.14 -1.35
N PHE A 24 -12.13 9.38 -1.71
CA PHE A 24 -12.57 10.53 -0.93
C PHE A 24 -13.98 10.94 -1.38
N ASP A 25 -14.90 11.02 -0.43
CA ASP A 25 -16.22 11.58 -0.61
C ASP A 25 -16.17 13.07 -0.26
N GLU A 26 -16.25 13.92 -1.29
CA GLU A 26 -16.19 15.38 -1.16
C GLU A 26 -17.43 15.96 -0.43
N GLU A 27 -18.61 15.35 -0.61
CA GLU A 27 -19.86 15.83 0.00
C GLU A 27 -19.83 15.63 1.52
N ASN A 28 -19.48 14.42 1.94
CA ASN A 28 -19.39 14.05 3.36
C ASN A 28 -18.02 14.39 3.97
N ARG A 29 -17.07 14.88 3.17
CA ARG A 29 -15.66 15.16 3.55
C ARG A 29 -15.01 13.99 4.28
N ALA A 30 -15.28 12.77 3.81
CA ALA A 30 -14.89 11.53 4.47
C ALA A 30 -14.11 10.62 3.51
N LEU A 31 -13.18 9.83 4.06
CA LEU A 31 -12.53 8.78 3.30
C LEU A 31 -13.38 7.50 3.41
N GLU A 32 -14.04 7.13 2.32
CA GLU A 32 -14.73 5.86 2.22
C GLU A 32 -13.73 4.74 1.94
N MET A 33 -13.85 3.63 2.68
CA MET A 33 -13.03 2.44 2.52
C MET A 33 -13.96 1.22 2.43
N VAL A 34 -13.90 0.48 1.32
CA VAL A 34 -14.86 -0.58 0.99
C VAL A 34 -14.12 -1.86 0.66
N VAL A 35 -14.56 -2.98 1.23
CA VAL A 35 -14.04 -4.31 0.89
C VAL A 35 -14.51 -4.73 -0.50
N ARG A 36 -13.60 -5.30 -1.31
CA ARG A 36 -13.90 -5.72 -2.69
C ARG A 36 -14.62 -7.07 -2.79
N ARG A 37 -14.62 -7.83 -1.69
CA ARG A 37 -15.14 -9.20 -1.56
C ARG A 37 -15.27 -9.55 -0.08
N ASP A 38 -15.96 -10.65 0.22
CA ASP A 38 -16.07 -11.17 1.58
C ASP A 38 -14.70 -11.40 2.22
N VAL A 39 -14.55 -10.94 3.46
CA VAL A 39 -13.32 -11.09 4.25
C VAL A 39 -13.67 -11.84 5.53
N ALA A 40 -13.04 -13.00 5.72
CA ALA A 40 -13.23 -13.79 6.93
C ALA A 40 -12.74 -13.03 8.18
N ALA A 41 -13.40 -13.24 9.32
CA ALA A 41 -13.00 -12.63 10.58
C ALA A 41 -11.53 -12.93 10.93
N GLY A 42 -10.80 -11.90 11.37
CA GLY A 42 -9.37 -12.00 11.70
C GLY A 42 -8.43 -11.91 10.49
N ARG A 43 -8.93 -11.86 9.25
CA ARG A 43 -8.09 -11.56 8.09
C ARG A 43 -7.75 -10.07 8.03
N GLU A 44 -6.50 -9.78 7.73
CA GLU A 44 -6.00 -8.42 7.58
C GLU A 44 -6.65 -7.69 6.39
N LEU A 45 -7.01 -6.43 6.62
CA LEU A 45 -7.47 -5.52 5.58
C LEU A 45 -6.28 -4.70 5.05
N LYS A 46 -6.13 -4.69 3.72
CA LYS A 46 -5.00 -4.07 3.02
C LYS A 46 -5.49 -3.23 1.85
N ILE A 47 -4.89 -2.04 1.72
CA ILE A 47 -5.13 -1.10 0.62
C ILE A 47 -3.93 -1.08 -0.32
N SER A 48 -4.10 -0.57 -1.54
CA SER A 48 -2.96 -0.14 -2.35
C SER A 48 -2.57 1.27 -1.94
N TYR A 49 -1.28 1.57 -1.75
CA TYR A 49 -0.82 2.93 -1.40
C TYR A 49 -0.78 3.88 -2.60
N GLY A 50 -1.04 3.35 -3.79
CA GLY A 50 -1.09 4.09 -5.03
C GLY A 50 -1.12 3.13 -6.20
N ASN A 51 -1.94 3.42 -7.20
CA ASN A 51 -1.89 2.66 -8.44
C ASN A 51 -0.54 2.93 -9.11
N ASN A 52 0.17 1.86 -9.49
CA ASN A 52 1.47 1.90 -10.16
C ASN A 52 2.67 2.33 -9.29
N LEU A 53 2.56 2.31 -7.96
CA LEU A 53 3.77 2.38 -7.14
C LEU A 53 4.56 1.08 -7.33
N SER A 54 5.73 1.20 -7.94
CA SER A 54 6.67 0.09 -8.08
C SER A 54 7.27 -0.26 -6.70
N PRO A 55 7.78 -1.50 -6.50
CA PRO A 55 8.44 -1.89 -5.26
C PRO A 55 9.53 -0.89 -4.79
N GLU A 56 10.26 -0.29 -5.73
CA GLU A 56 11.27 0.75 -5.53
C GLU A 56 10.67 2.03 -4.92
N LEU A 57 9.54 2.51 -5.44
CA LEU A 57 8.85 3.68 -4.90
C LEU A 57 8.27 3.40 -3.52
N LEU A 58 7.77 2.17 -3.26
CA LEU A 58 7.33 1.79 -1.93
C LEU A 58 8.49 1.82 -0.92
N TYR A 59 9.67 1.33 -1.31
CA TYR A 59 10.86 1.40 -0.47
C TYR A 59 11.28 2.84 -0.19
N SER A 60 11.41 3.66 -1.24
CA SER A 60 11.83 5.05 -1.11
C SER A 60 10.86 5.92 -0.29
N CYS A 61 9.54 5.75 -0.50
CA CYS A 61 8.53 6.59 0.15
C CYS A 61 8.12 6.09 1.55
N TYR A 62 8.19 4.78 1.81
CA TYR A 62 7.63 4.17 3.02
C TYR A 62 8.61 3.28 3.80
N GLY A 63 9.82 3.04 3.29
CA GLY A 63 10.88 2.33 4.00
C GLY A 63 10.63 0.83 4.19
N PHE A 64 9.79 0.20 3.35
CA PHE A 64 9.54 -1.25 3.41
C PHE A 64 9.64 -1.91 2.04
N ARG A 65 9.90 -3.22 2.04
CA ARG A 65 9.90 -4.06 0.85
C ARG A 65 8.57 -4.80 0.76
N CYS A 66 7.85 -4.63 -0.34
CA CYS A 66 6.56 -5.27 -0.51
C CYS A 66 6.71 -6.79 -0.65
N GLY A 67 6.09 -7.53 0.27
CA GLY A 67 6.02 -8.99 0.26
C GLY A 67 4.60 -9.52 0.02
N CYS A 68 3.75 -8.79 -0.71
CA CYS A 68 2.33 -9.12 -0.80
C CYS A 68 2.02 -10.36 -1.66
N GLY A 69 3.00 -10.87 -2.42
CA GLY A 69 2.83 -11.98 -3.37
C GLY A 69 2.19 -11.60 -4.71
N GLY A 70 1.81 -10.32 -4.90
CA GLY A 70 1.34 -9.77 -6.18
C GLY A 70 2.40 -9.04 -7.00
N CYS A 71 3.60 -8.85 -6.44
CA CYS A 71 4.75 -8.25 -7.09
C CYS A 71 6.00 -9.07 -6.78
N GLU A 72 7.07 -8.88 -7.56
CA GLU A 72 8.37 -9.53 -7.31
C GLU A 72 9.07 -9.00 -6.05
N GLY A 73 8.65 -7.83 -5.55
CA GLY A 73 9.25 -7.19 -4.39
C GLY A 73 10.61 -6.57 -4.73
N LEU A 74 11.46 -6.39 -3.72
CA LEU A 74 12.86 -5.99 -3.89
C LEU A 74 13.75 -7.03 -3.22
N SER A 75 14.80 -7.45 -3.92
CA SER A 75 15.85 -8.28 -3.35
C SER A 75 16.79 -7.45 -2.46
N GLU A 76 17.63 -8.12 -1.66
CA GLU A 76 18.71 -7.44 -0.92
C GLU A 76 19.63 -6.65 -1.86
N ARG A 77 19.95 -7.21 -3.04
CA ARG A 77 20.80 -6.54 -4.03
C ARG A 77 20.16 -5.26 -4.55
N ASP A 78 18.85 -5.27 -4.79
CA ASP A 78 18.15 -4.07 -5.29
C ASP A 78 18.22 -2.96 -4.24
N VAL A 79 18.03 -3.30 -2.96
CA VAL A 79 18.15 -2.35 -1.84
C VAL A 79 19.55 -1.78 -1.74
N GLU A 80 20.58 -2.61 -1.76
CA GLU A 80 21.99 -2.18 -1.70
C GLU A 80 22.32 -1.20 -2.85
N LEU A 81 21.84 -1.50 -4.06
CA LEU A 81 21.98 -0.61 -5.21
C LEU A 81 21.26 0.73 -4.97
N PHE A 82 20.01 0.70 -4.49
CA PHE A 82 19.24 1.91 -4.18
C PHE A 82 19.93 2.79 -3.15
N GLU A 83 20.42 2.21 -2.06
CA GLU A 83 21.10 2.93 -0.99
C GLU A 83 22.44 3.51 -1.47
N SER A 84 23.18 2.77 -2.31
CA SER A 84 24.44 3.25 -2.88
C SER A 84 24.28 4.42 -3.85
N MET A 85 23.10 4.57 -4.48
CA MET A 85 22.81 5.65 -5.44
C MET A 85 22.25 6.92 -4.78
N GLN A 86 21.93 6.88 -3.49
CA GLN A 86 21.40 8.02 -2.73
C GLN A 86 22.49 8.87 -2.05
N TRP A 87 23.78 8.56 -2.28
CA TRP A 87 24.94 9.28 -1.74
C TRP A 87 25.85 9.83 -2.85
#